data_AF-A0A151B127-F1
#
_entry.id   AF-A0A151B127-F1
#
_cell.length_a   1.000
_cell.length_b   1.000
_cell.length_c   1.000
_cell.angle_alpha   90.00
_cell.angle_beta   90.00
_cell.angle_gamma   90.00
#
_symmetry.space_group_name_H-M   'P 1'
#
loop_
_entity.id
_entity.type
_entity.pdbx_description
1 polymer ?
#
loop_
_entity_poly.entity_id
_entity_poly.type
_entity_poly.pdbx_seq_one_letter_code
_entity_poly.pdbx_strand_id
1 'polypeptide(L)'
;MKQPSLRNWKIFLPLPLTLIIAAGIYFAGRSVQAGGPEPGSSQDPLVTKSYVDNYIDSRTRELQGQLDNINKQIAELEARITALEQRPVIKLTIGSKTAYVGSTAKQLPVAPYQTGNGTSMVPFRFIGEALGAKVDYNEATQTVSYTTATHSVILKIGTTTGTFDGRKDDLPAPATLVNGTTMVPVRVISQGLGARVDWDQATLTITIRP
;
A
#
# COMPACT_ATOMS: atom_id res chain seq x y z
N MET A 1 47.78 10.38 -1.81
CA MET A 1 47.25 10.04 -3.15
C MET A 1 46.31 8.85 -3.02
N LYS A 2 45.17 8.91 -3.73
CA LYS A 2 43.99 8.03 -3.69
C LYS A 2 44.26 6.62 -4.25
N GLN A 3 43.63 5.59 -3.68
CA GLN A 3 42.44 4.91 -4.26
C GLN A 3 41.79 3.93 -3.24
N PRO A 4 40.46 3.69 -3.29
CA PRO A 4 39.71 2.99 -2.24
C PRO A 4 39.44 1.50 -2.56
N SER A 5 39.46 0.64 -1.53
CA SER A 5 39.00 -0.76 -1.61
C SER A 5 37.52 -0.87 -1.22
N LEU A 6 36.67 -1.35 -2.13
CA LEU A 6 35.29 -1.71 -1.83
C LEU A 6 35.25 -3.08 -1.13
N ARG A 7 34.62 -3.11 0.03
CA ARG A 7 34.48 -4.27 0.92
C ARG A 7 33.27 -5.09 0.49
N ASN A 8 33.54 -6.29 0.00
CA ASN A 8 32.55 -7.32 -0.32
C ASN A 8 31.79 -7.77 0.93
N TRP A 9 30.46 -7.85 0.86
CA TRP A 9 29.65 -8.63 1.79
C TRP A 9 28.94 -9.77 1.07
N LYS A 10 29.26 -10.98 1.56
CA LYS A 10 28.70 -12.28 1.18
C LYS A 10 27.37 -12.48 1.89
N ILE A 11 26.35 -12.95 1.19
CA ILE A 11 25.30 -13.79 1.80
C ILE A 11 25.18 -15.08 0.98
N PHE A 12 25.34 -16.16 1.72
CA PHE A 12 25.41 -17.57 1.37
C PHE A 12 23.99 -18.15 1.54
N LEU A 13 23.50 -18.99 0.63
CA LEU A 13 22.48 -20.00 0.94
C LEU A 13 22.72 -21.24 0.06
N PRO A 14 22.70 -22.47 0.64
CA PRO A 14 23.23 -23.68 0.01
C PRO A 14 22.16 -24.45 -0.79
N LEU A 15 22.60 -25.12 -1.85
CA LEU A 15 21.87 -26.18 -2.52
C LEU A 15 21.94 -27.48 -1.70
N PRO A 16 20.90 -28.33 -1.75
CA PRO A 16 21.13 -29.77 -1.75
C PRO A 16 20.52 -30.45 -2.97
N LEU A 17 21.39 -31.23 -3.60
CA LEU A 17 21.12 -32.28 -4.57
C LEU A 17 20.50 -33.48 -3.84
N THR A 18 19.36 -34.03 -4.29
CA THR A 18 19.04 -35.45 -4.08
C THR A 18 18.14 -35.99 -5.18
N LEU A 19 18.62 -37.08 -5.78
CA LEU A 19 17.99 -37.97 -6.74
C LEU A 19 17.63 -39.27 -5.98
N ILE A 20 16.52 -39.96 -6.34
CA ILE A 20 16.35 -41.44 -6.52
C ILE A 20 14.91 -41.96 -6.21
N ILE A 21 14.20 -42.34 -7.29
CA ILE A 21 13.47 -43.60 -7.66
C ILE A 21 12.41 -44.28 -6.75
N ALA A 22 11.32 -44.72 -7.43
CA ALA A 22 10.33 -45.81 -7.21
C ALA A 22 8.91 -45.29 -6.88
N ALA A 23 7.80 -45.70 -7.50
CA ALA A 23 7.44 -46.97 -8.12
C ALA A 23 6.39 -46.77 -9.22
N GLY A 24 6.35 -47.68 -10.20
CA GLY A 24 5.29 -47.74 -11.21
C GLY A 24 4.02 -48.42 -10.70
N ILE A 25 2.86 -47.89 -11.10
CA ILE A 25 1.61 -48.63 -11.30
C ILE A 25 0.93 -48.05 -12.56
N TYR A 26 0.42 -48.96 -13.39
CA TYR A 26 -0.06 -48.80 -14.76
C TYR A 26 -1.58 -48.55 -14.83
N PHE A 27 -2.04 -48.10 -16.01
CA PHE A 27 -3.42 -47.98 -16.54
C PHE A 27 -4.26 -46.77 -16.08
N ALA A 28 -4.96 -46.01 -16.94
CA ALA A 28 -5.26 -46.09 -18.37
C ALA A 28 -5.69 -44.70 -18.87
N GLY A 29 -5.45 -44.39 -20.16
CA GLY A 29 -6.20 -43.34 -20.85
C GLY A 29 -5.34 -42.28 -21.54
N ARG A 30 -5.18 -42.46 -22.85
CA ARG A 30 -4.55 -41.57 -23.85
C ARG A 30 -3.05 -41.39 -23.72
N SER A 31 -2.33 -42.29 -24.41
CA SER A 31 -0.98 -42.06 -24.89
C SER A 31 -0.90 -40.76 -25.68
N VAL A 32 -0.26 -39.74 -25.11
CA VAL A 32 0.36 -38.68 -25.91
C VAL A 32 1.62 -39.32 -26.48
N GLN A 33 1.60 -39.65 -27.76
CA GLN A 33 2.74 -40.24 -28.43
C GLN A 33 3.82 -39.16 -28.54
N ALA A 34 4.83 -39.22 -27.66
CA ALA A 34 6.07 -38.49 -27.82
C ALA A 34 6.86 -39.16 -28.95
N GLY A 35 6.50 -38.81 -30.19
CA GLY A 35 7.01 -39.45 -31.41
C GLY A 35 7.54 -38.43 -32.41
N GLY A 36 8.21 -37.38 -31.95
CA GLY A 36 9.01 -36.51 -32.81
C GLY A 36 10.50 -36.87 -32.66
N PRO A 37 11.29 -36.94 -33.73
CA PRO A 37 12.72 -37.18 -33.63
C PRO A 37 13.39 -36.11 -32.75
N GLU A 38 14.31 -36.54 -31.88
CA GLU A 38 15.16 -35.62 -31.12
C GLU A 38 16.10 -34.89 -32.10
N PRO A 39 16.27 -33.56 -31.98
CA PRO A 39 17.17 -32.80 -32.85
C PRO A 39 18.59 -33.40 -32.86
N GLY A 40 19.06 -33.86 -34.02
CA GLY A 40 20.38 -34.48 -34.20
C GLY A 40 20.44 -36.01 -34.05
N SER A 41 19.30 -36.69 -33.87
CA SER A 41 19.24 -38.17 -33.81
C SER A 41 19.32 -38.83 -35.19
N SER A 42 19.67 -40.12 -35.25
CA SER A 42 19.73 -40.87 -36.52
C SER A 42 18.36 -41.09 -37.19
N GLN A 43 17.27 -40.77 -36.49
CA GLN A 43 15.89 -40.77 -37.00
C GLN A 43 15.42 -39.37 -37.43
N ASP A 44 16.30 -38.36 -37.38
CA ASP A 44 16.03 -36.97 -37.74
C ASP A 44 16.11 -36.80 -39.27
N PRO A 45 14.99 -36.53 -39.98
CA PRO A 45 15.04 -36.21 -41.39
C PRO A 45 15.82 -34.90 -41.54
N LEU A 46 17.00 -34.95 -42.16
CA LEU A 46 17.91 -33.81 -42.44
C LEU A 46 17.25 -32.48 -42.09
N VAL A 47 17.54 -31.97 -40.89
CA VAL A 47 16.91 -30.77 -40.33
C VAL A 47 16.72 -29.74 -41.43
N THR A 48 15.49 -29.64 -41.94
CA THR A 48 15.25 -28.76 -43.08
C THR A 48 15.33 -27.34 -42.55
N LYS A 49 15.95 -26.44 -43.33
CA LYS A 49 16.00 -25.02 -42.97
C LYS A 49 14.62 -24.49 -42.54
N SER A 50 13.56 -24.93 -43.21
CA SER A 50 12.17 -24.58 -42.89
C SER A 50 11.69 -25.07 -41.51
N TYR A 51 12.09 -26.25 -41.04
CA TYR A 51 11.72 -26.75 -39.72
C TYR A 51 12.35 -25.88 -38.61
N VAL A 52 13.65 -25.56 -38.74
CA VAL A 52 14.36 -24.69 -37.79
C VAL A 52 13.81 -23.29 -37.81
N ASP A 53 13.61 -22.71 -39.00
CA ASP A 53 13.03 -21.38 -39.16
C ASP A 53 11.66 -21.30 -38.46
N ASN A 54 10.77 -22.28 -38.69
CA ASN A 54 9.46 -22.34 -38.05
C ASN A 54 9.55 -22.52 -36.52
N TYR A 55 10.45 -23.37 -36.03
CA TYR A 55 10.64 -23.59 -34.60
C TYR A 55 11.13 -22.31 -33.92
N ILE A 56 12.17 -21.67 -34.46
CA ILE A 56 12.73 -20.41 -33.93
C ILE A 56 11.68 -19.30 -34.00
N ASP A 57 10.94 -19.18 -35.09
CA ASP A 57 9.89 -18.16 -35.21
C ASP A 57 8.75 -18.37 -34.21
N SER A 58 8.35 -19.62 -33.96
CA SER A 58 7.30 -19.93 -32.99
C SER A 58 7.74 -19.57 -31.57
N ARG A 59 8.96 -19.98 -31.18
CA ARG A 59 9.55 -19.68 -29.87
C ARG A 59 9.81 -18.20 -29.69
N THR A 60 10.30 -17.52 -30.73
CA THR A 60 10.54 -16.08 -30.70
C THR A 60 9.24 -15.32 -30.53
N ARG A 61 8.17 -15.66 -31.25
CA ARG A 61 6.84 -15.04 -31.08
C ARG A 61 6.25 -15.29 -29.70
N GLU A 62 6.38 -16.50 -29.17
CA GLU A 62 5.94 -16.85 -27.81
C GLU A 62 6.68 -15.98 -26.77
N LEU A 63 8.01 -15.92 -26.86
CA LEU A 63 8.85 -15.10 -25.98
C LEU A 63 8.55 -13.60 -26.13
N GLN A 64 8.30 -13.12 -27.34
CA GLN A 64 7.90 -11.74 -27.60
C GLN A 64 6.59 -11.40 -26.88
N GLY A 65 5.59 -12.29 -26.98
CA GLY A 65 4.31 -12.13 -26.28
C GLY A 65 4.46 -12.16 -24.75
N GLN A 66 5.37 -12.99 -24.22
CA GLN A 66 5.70 -12.97 -22.79
C GLN A 66 6.33 -11.63 -22.39
N LEU A 67 7.26 -11.10 -23.18
CA LEU A 67 7.89 -9.80 -22.92
C LEU A 67 6.86 -8.66 -22.94
N ASP A 68 5.93 -8.67 -23.89
CA ASP A 68 4.86 -7.67 -23.98
C ASP A 68 3.94 -7.70 -22.75
N ASN A 69 3.58 -8.90 -22.30
CA ASN A 69 2.78 -9.06 -21.08
C ASN A 69 3.56 -8.59 -19.84
N ILE A 70 4.85 -8.90 -19.74
CA ILE A 70 5.71 -8.42 -18.63
C ILE A 70 5.80 -6.89 -18.65
N ASN A 71 6.05 -6.28 -19.80
CA ASN A 71 6.14 -4.82 -19.92
C ASN A 71 4.83 -4.14 -19.52
N LYS A 72 3.68 -4.73 -19.86
CA LYS A 72 2.37 -4.24 -19.42
C LYS A 72 2.21 -4.33 -17.90
N GLN A 73 2.61 -5.45 -17.29
CA GLN A 73 2.58 -5.61 -15.84
C GLN A 73 3.50 -4.61 -15.13
N ILE A 74 4.70 -4.37 -15.67
CA ILE A 74 5.64 -3.38 -15.15
C ILE A 74 4.99 -2.00 -15.15
N ALA A 75 4.40 -1.57 -16.28
CA ALA A 75 3.74 -0.27 -16.37
C ALA A 75 2.58 -0.10 -15.37
N GLU A 76 1.79 -1.16 -15.15
CA GLU A 76 0.72 -1.14 -14.15
C GLU A 76 1.26 -1.05 -12.72
N LEU A 77 2.33 -1.79 -12.40
CA LEU A 77 2.98 -1.74 -11.10
C LEU A 77 3.63 -0.37 -10.84
N GLU A 78 4.27 0.23 -11.84
CA GLU A 78 4.83 1.58 -11.75
C GLU A 78 3.75 2.63 -11.46
N ALA A 79 2.58 2.53 -12.12
CA ALA A 79 1.44 3.40 -11.83
C ALA A 79 0.93 3.22 -10.40
N ARG A 80 0.87 1.98 -9.91
CA ARG A 80 0.48 1.67 -8.52
C ARG A 80 1.48 2.20 -7.50
N ILE A 81 2.78 2.03 -7.74
CA ILE A 81 3.85 2.55 -6.87
C ILE A 81 3.76 4.07 -6.80
N THR A 82 3.64 4.74 -7.95
CA THR A 82 3.49 6.19 -8.01
C THR A 82 2.27 6.68 -7.22
N ALA A 83 1.13 5.98 -7.32
CA ALA A 83 -0.07 6.32 -6.55
C ALA A 83 0.12 6.11 -5.03
N LEU A 84 0.93 5.13 -4.62
CA LEU A 84 1.25 4.88 -3.22
C LEU A 84 2.26 5.89 -2.66
N GLU A 85 3.26 6.30 -3.44
CA GLU A 85 4.22 7.34 -3.05
C GLU A 85 3.55 8.72 -2.87
N GLN A 86 2.46 8.97 -3.58
CA GLN A 86 1.68 10.20 -3.42
C GLN A 86 0.87 10.27 -2.13
N ARG A 87 0.77 9.18 -1.35
CA ARG A 87 0.06 9.18 -0.07
C ARG A 87 0.91 9.90 1.00
N PRO A 88 0.65 11.19 1.29
CA PRO A 88 1.60 12.00 2.02
C PRO A 88 1.53 11.70 3.52
N VAL A 89 2.70 11.58 4.15
CA VAL A 89 2.79 11.55 5.62
C VAL A 89 2.38 12.91 6.16
N ILE A 90 1.43 12.92 7.09
CA ILE A 90 0.99 14.15 7.75
C ILE A 90 1.75 14.29 9.07
N LYS A 91 2.37 15.45 9.29
CA LYS A 91 3.01 15.80 10.57
C LYS A 91 2.36 17.02 11.16
N LEU A 92 2.00 16.90 12.44
CA LEU A 92 1.39 17.94 13.25
C LEU A 92 2.21 18.09 14.52
N THR A 93 2.35 19.31 15.02
CA THR A 93 3.03 19.56 16.31
C THR A 93 2.05 20.25 17.25
N ILE A 94 1.94 19.76 18.49
CA ILE A 94 1.08 20.37 19.50
C ILE A 94 1.45 21.85 19.69
N GLY A 95 0.45 22.73 19.71
CA GLY A 95 0.62 24.18 19.85
C GLY A 95 1.04 24.91 18.57
N SER A 96 1.40 24.19 17.50
CA SER A 96 1.77 24.80 16.21
C SER A 96 0.59 24.82 15.24
N LYS A 97 0.39 25.96 14.56
CA LYS A 97 -0.52 26.04 13.40
C LYS A 97 0.12 25.59 12.10
N THR A 98 1.43 25.33 12.08
CA THR A 98 2.10 24.82 10.88
C THR A 98 2.11 23.30 10.92
N ALA A 99 1.47 22.70 9.93
CA ALA A 99 1.46 21.27 9.66
C ALA A 99 2.25 20.96 8.39
N TYR A 100 2.65 19.71 8.20
CA TYR A 100 3.26 19.23 6.97
C TYR A 100 2.44 18.10 6.36
N VAL A 101 2.26 18.14 5.05
CA VAL A 101 1.70 17.07 4.23
C VAL A 101 2.77 16.68 3.23
N GLY A 102 3.46 15.57 3.51
CA GLY A 102 4.72 15.23 2.85
C GLY A 102 5.80 16.28 3.17
N SER A 103 6.35 16.92 2.14
CA SER A 103 7.30 18.04 2.27
C SER A 103 6.64 19.42 2.32
N THR A 104 5.33 19.51 2.06
CA THR A 104 4.63 20.79 1.91
C THR A 104 4.10 21.29 3.25
N ALA A 105 4.49 22.50 3.64
CA ALA A 105 3.93 23.18 4.81
C ALA A 105 2.50 23.69 4.53
N LYS A 106 1.59 23.51 5.49
CA LYS A 106 0.20 23.94 5.46
C LYS A 106 -0.15 24.64 6.76
N GLN A 107 -0.96 25.69 6.68
CA GLN A 107 -1.46 26.41 7.85
C GLN A 107 -2.79 25.82 8.32
N LEU A 108 -2.88 25.59 9.64
CA LEU A 108 -4.06 25.11 10.31
C LEU A 108 -4.86 26.30 10.88
N PRO A 109 -6.20 26.26 10.78
CA PRO A 109 -7.04 27.27 11.45
C PRO A 109 -6.80 27.29 12.97
N VAL A 110 -6.71 26.09 13.57
CA VAL A 110 -6.49 25.84 14.99
C VAL A 110 -5.35 24.85 15.15
N ALA A 111 -4.43 25.16 16.06
CA ALA A 111 -3.32 24.25 16.37
C ALA A 111 -3.84 22.98 17.07
N PRO A 112 -3.20 21.82 16.84
CA PRO A 112 -3.42 20.65 17.66
C PRO A 112 -3.11 20.96 19.12
N TYR A 113 -3.86 20.36 20.04
CA TYR A 113 -3.65 20.56 21.48
C TYR A 113 -3.87 19.25 22.23
N GLN A 114 -3.43 19.19 23.48
CA GLN A 114 -3.75 18.09 24.38
C GLN A 114 -4.77 18.55 25.42
N THR A 115 -5.77 17.72 25.67
CA THR A 115 -6.72 17.91 26.78
C THR A 115 -6.02 17.60 28.11
N GLY A 116 -6.64 18.00 29.23
CA GLY A 116 -6.09 17.74 30.58
C GLY A 116 -5.89 16.26 30.92
N ASN A 117 -6.56 15.34 30.23
CA ASN A 117 -6.37 13.89 30.36
C ASN A 117 -5.34 13.30 29.37
N GLY A 118 -4.58 14.14 28.64
CA GLY A 118 -3.53 13.72 27.72
C GLY A 118 -3.99 13.30 26.33
N THR A 119 -5.27 13.48 25.99
CA THR A 119 -5.78 13.16 24.65
C THR A 119 -5.38 14.25 23.66
N SER A 120 -4.63 13.88 22.61
CA SER A 120 -4.30 14.79 21.52
C SER A 120 -5.51 15.03 20.61
N MET A 121 -5.86 16.31 20.47
CA MET A 121 -6.95 16.82 19.65
C MET A 121 -6.39 17.43 18.37
N VAL A 122 -6.94 17.02 17.23
CA VAL A 122 -6.47 17.42 15.89
C VAL A 122 -7.62 17.97 15.04
N PRO A 123 -7.35 18.88 14.08
CA PRO A 123 -8.39 19.43 13.21
C PRO A 123 -8.95 18.34 12.30
N PHE A 124 -10.24 18.03 12.45
CA PHE A 124 -10.91 16.97 11.70
C PHE A 124 -10.76 17.23 10.19
N ARG A 125 -11.35 18.30 9.65
CA ARG A 125 -11.39 18.51 8.19
C ARG A 125 -10.01 18.42 7.50
N PHE A 126 -8.99 19.05 8.08
CA PHE A 126 -7.64 19.05 7.52
C PHE A 126 -7.08 17.64 7.34
N ILE A 127 -7.20 16.77 8.35
CA ILE A 127 -6.66 15.41 8.29
C ILE A 127 -7.46 14.54 7.32
N GLY A 128 -8.78 14.64 7.33
CA GLY A 128 -9.63 13.92 6.39
C GLY A 128 -9.30 14.25 4.94
N GLU A 129 -9.24 15.54 4.60
CA GLU A 129 -8.92 16.00 3.24
C GLU A 129 -7.49 15.60 2.81
N ALA A 130 -6.51 15.73 3.71
CA ALA A 130 -5.12 15.34 3.43
C ALA A 130 -4.96 13.83 3.19
N LEU A 131 -5.84 13.00 3.75
CA LEU A 131 -5.89 11.55 3.53
C LEU A 131 -6.86 11.17 2.38
N GLY A 132 -7.42 12.14 1.66
CA GLY A 132 -8.31 11.91 0.51
C GLY A 132 -9.75 11.54 0.88
N ALA A 133 -10.17 11.75 2.13
CA ALA A 133 -11.55 11.53 2.54
C ALA A 133 -12.44 12.71 2.13
N LYS A 134 -13.68 12.40 1.73
CA LYS A 134 -14.74 13.40 1.62
C LYS A 134 -15.19 13.78 3.03
N VAL A 135 -15.16 15.08 3.35
CA VAL A 135 -15.56 15.61 4.65
C VAL A 135 -16.89 16.34 4.53
N ASP A 136 -17.84 16.03 5.42
CA ASP A 136 -19.13 16.72 5.49
C ASP A 136 -19.40 17.25 6.90
N TYR A 137 -20.24 18.28 6.97
CA TYR A 137 -20.75 18.83 8.22
C TYR A 137 -22.25 19.11 8.08
N ASN A 138 -23.04 18.44 8.91
CA ASN A 138 -24.47 18.68 9.03
C ASN A 138 -24.73 19.62 10.22
N GLU A 139 -25.10 20.86 9.91
CA GLU A 139 -25.34 21.90 10.92
C GLU A 139 -26.54 21.59 11.82
N ALA A 140 -27.65 21.09 11.27
CA ALA A 140 -28.87 20.81 12.01
C ALA A 140 -28.68 19.77 13.12
N THR A 141 -27.78 18.81 12.90
CA THR A 141 -27.48 17.73 13.86
C THR A 141 -26.14 17.91 14.57
N GLN A 142 -25.38 18.94 14.19
CA GLN A 142 -24.00 19.19 14.63
C GLN A 142 -23.09 17.95 14.43
N THR A 143 -23.20 17.34 13.26
CA THR A 143 -22.50 16.09 12.95
C THR A 143 -21.41 16.35 11.92
N VAL A 144 -20.20 15.88 12.18
CA VAL A 144 -19.13 15.82 11.18
C VAL A 144 -18.96 14.38 10.70
N SER A 145 -18.63 14.21 9.43
CA SER A 145 -18.38 12.89 8.87
C SER A 145 -17.22 12.87 7.88
N TYR A 146 -16.63 11.68 7.77
CA TYR A 146 -15.75 11.33 6.66
C TYR A 146 -16.32 10.16 5.89
N THR A 147 -16.09 10.16 4.59
CA THR A 147 -16.34 9.00 3.73
C THR A 147 -15.18 8.81 2.78
N THR A 148 -14.66 7.58 2.75
CA THR A 148 -13.71 7.09 1.74
C THR A 148 -14.34 5.91 1.00
N ALA A 149 -13.59 5.27 0.10
CA ALA A 149 -14.06 4.06 -0.57
C ALA A 149 -14.31 2.89 0.39
N THR A 150 -13.61 2.84 1.54
CA THR A 150 -13.62 1.70 2.45
C THR A 150 -14.09 2.02 3.87
N HIS A 151 -14.06 3.29 4.26
CA HIS A 151 -14.39 3.73 5.63
C HIS A 151 -15.41 4.87 5.67
N SER A 152 -16.22 4.84 6.73
CA SER A 152 -17.21 5.87 7.07
C SER A 152 -17.14 6.17 8.56
N VAL A 153 -17.08 7.46 8.89
CA VAL A 153 -17.05 7.96 10.27
C VAL A 153 -18.11 9.01 10.44
N ILE A 154 -18.89 8.92 11.51
CA ILE A 154 -19.92 9.90 11.87
C ILE A 154 -19.74 10.25 13.34
N LEU A 155 -19.49 11.53 13.62
CA LEU A 155 -19.30 12.05 14.97
C LEU A 155 -20.26 13.20 15.22
N LYS A 156 -20.98 13.15 16.34
CA LYS A 156 -21.74 14.29 16.84
C LYS A 156 -20.84 15.14 17.73
N ILE A 157 -20.85 16.45 17.52
CA ILE A 157 -20.08 17.39 18.35
C ILE A 157 -20.65 17.37 19.78
N GLY A 158 -19.75 17.36 20.77
CA GLY A 158 -20.09 17.34 22.20
C GLY A 158 -20.31 15.94 22.79
N THR A 159 -20.30 14.88 21.99
CA THR A 159 -20.47 13.50 22.48
C THR A 159 -19.17 12.73 22.49
N THR A 160 -19.02 11.82 23.46
CA THR A 160 -17.91 10.87 23.57
C THR A 160 -18.19 9.56 22.82
N THR A 161 -19.13 9.55 21.89
CA THR A 161 -19.44 8.38 21.06
C THR A 161 -19.30 8.74 19.60
N GLY A 162 -18.81 7.79 18.80
CA GLY A 162 -18.68 7.89 17.35
C GLY A 162 -19.24 6.66 16.67
N THR A 163 -19.62 6.79 15.40
CA THR A 163 -19.96 5.64 14.54
C THR A 163 -18.84 5.44 13.53
N PHE A 164 -18.24 4.26 13.51
CA PHE A 164 -17.15 3.83 12.64
C PHE A 164 -17.63 2.62 11.84
N ASP A 165 -17.72 2.74 10.52
CA ASP A 165 -18.16 1.66 9.62
C ASP A 165 -19.49 1.01 10.07
N GLY A 166 -20.42 1.85 10.54
CA GLY A 166 -21.73 1.45 11.05
C GLY A 166 -21.77 0.94 12.50
N ARG A 167 -20.61 0.81 13.17
CA ARG A 167 -20.51 0.37 14.57
C ARG A 167 -20.29 1.57 15.49
N LYS A 168 -20.99 1.61 16.62
CA LYS A 168 -20.77 2.64 17.64
C LYS A 168 -19.60 2.26 18.54
N ASP A 169 -18.75 3.22 18.85
CA ASP A 169 -17.61 3.07 19.76
C ASP A 169 -17.41 4.34 20.60
N ASP A 170 -16.74 4.19 21.74
CA ASP A 170 -16.45 5.27 22.68
C ASP A 170 -15.16 6.01 22.31
N LEU A 171 -15.19 7.33 22.52
CA LEU A 171 -14.08 8.23 22.28
C LEU A 171 -13.44 8.62 23.62
N PRO A 172 -12.10 8.74 23.67
CA PRO A 172 -11.39 9.16 24.90
C PRO A 172 -11.65 10.63 25.28
N ALA A 173 -12.15 11.44 24.34
CA ALA A 173 -12.62 12.80 24.55
C ALA A 173 -13.70 13.12 23.50
N PRO A 174 -14.63 14.04 23.77
CA PRO A 174 -15.66 14.39 22.81
C PRO A 174 -15.07 15.16 21.62
N ALA A 175 -15.73 15.07 20.45
CA ALA A 175 -15.48 16.02 19.37
C ALA A 175 -15.90 17.43 19.83
N THR A 176 -15.06 18.44 19.61
CA THR A 176 -15.30 19.81 20.10
C THR A 176 -15.21 20.82 18.96
N LEU A 177 -15.95 21.92 19.08
CA LEU A 177 -15.84 23.04 18.15
C LEU A 177 -14.96 24.13 18.80
N VAL A 178 -13.79 24.40 18.22
CA VAL A 178 -12.86 25.42 18.70
C VAL A 178 -12.65 26.42 17.58
N ASN A 179 -13.00 27.69 17.79
CA ASN A 179 -12.88 28.76 16.78
C ASN A 179 -13.42 28.37 15.39
N GLY A 180 -14.61 27.75 15.36
CA GLY A 180 -15.24 27.27 14.11
C GLY A 180 -14.58 26.04 13.47
N THR A 181 -13.58 25.44 14.11
CA THR A 181 -12.90 24.22 13.65
C THR A 181 -13.27 23.04 14.53
N THR A 182 -13.75 21.95 13.93
CA THR A 182 -14.02 20.72 14.67
C THR A 182 -12.70 20.01 14.99
N MET A 183 -12.46 19.82 16.28
CA MET A 183 -11.30 19.15 16.84
C MET A 183 -11.73 17.79 17.37
N VAL A 184 -10.99 16.75 17.00
CA VAL A 184 -11.30 15.37 17.39
C VAL A 184 -10.10 14.67 18.03
N PRO A 185 -10.32 13.64 18.86
CA PRO A 185 -9.23 12.78 19.31
C PRO A 185 -8.50 12.17 18.13
N VAL A 186 -7.18 12.15 18.17
CA VAL A 186 -6.36 11.56 17.08
C VAL A 186 -6.71 10.09 16.80
N ARG A 187 -7.22 9.35 17.81
CA ARG A 187 -7.71 7.97 17.67
C ARG A 187 -8.82 7.82 16.62
N VAL A 188 -9.66 8.84 16.45
CA VAL A 188 -10.69 8.86 15.41
C VAL A 188 -10.06 8.65 14.03
N ILE A 189 -8.90 9.25 13.80
CA ILE A 189 -8.20 9.15 12.52
C ILE A 189 -7.69 7.73 12.30
N SER A 190 -7.11 7.10 13.33
CA SER A 190 -6.60 5.74 13.19
C SER A 190 -7.70 4.70 12.99
N GLN A 191 -8.79 4.80 13.75
CA GLN A 191 -9.90 3.86 13.64
C GLN A 191 -10.75 4.12 12.40
N GLY A 192 -10.99 5.38 12.08
CA GLY A 192 -11.96 5.79 11.09
C GLY A 192 -11.42 5.95 9.66
N LEU A 193 -10.11 6.04 9.49
CA LEU A 193 -9.48 6.10 8.16
C LEU A 193 -8.44 4.98 7.95
N GLY A 194 -8.29 4.07 8.91
CA GLY A 194 -7.29 3.00 8.86
C GLY A 194 -5.84 3.50 8.92
N ALA A 195 -5.62 4.76 9.29
CA ALA A 195 -4.30 5.38 9.29
C ALA A 195 -3.48 4.98 10.52
N ARG A 196 -2.18 4.78 10.35
CA ARG A 196 -1.26 4.63 11.46
C ARG A 196 -0.92 5.99 12.05
N VAL A 197 -1.06 6.10 13.37
CA VAL A 197 -0.70 7.30 14.12
C VAL A 197 0.46 6.96 15.05
N ASP A 198 1.55 7.70 14.94
CA ASP A 198 2.66 7.64 15.90
C ASP A 198 2.77 8.98 16.64
N TRP A 199 3.05 8.90 17.93
CA TRP A 199 3.24 10.04 18.82
C TRP A 199 4.68 10.11 19.30
N ASP A 200 5.33 11.25 19.09
CA ASP A 200 6.64 11.57 19.63
C ASP A 200 6.48 12.58 20.78
N GLN A 201 6.73 12.11 22.00
CA GLN A 201 6.60 12.92 23.21
C GLN A 201 7.70 13.98 23.33
N ALA A 202 8.91 13.74 22.81
CA ALA A 202 10.03 14.67 22.96
C ALA A 202 9.83 15.92 22.09
N THR A 203 9.26 15.73 20.91
CA THR A 203 8.99 16.82 19.94
C THR A 203 7.53 17.24 19.90
N LEU A 204 6.68 16.64 20.73
CA LEU A 204 5.22 16.81 20.75
C LEU A 204 4.60 16.68 19.35
N THR A 205 5.09 15.72 18.57
CA THR A 205 4.73 15.55 17.16
C THR A 205 3.85 14.34 16.95
N ILE A 206 2.75 14.56 16.24
CA ILE A 206 1.84 13.52 15.75
C ILE A 206 2.21 13.26 14.29
N THR A 207 2.56 12.02 13.98
CA THR A 207 2.82 11.57 12.60
C THR A 207 1.70 10.62 12.18
N ILE A 208 1.03 10.93 11.08
CA ILE A 208 -0.07 10.14 10.53
C ILE A 208 0.35 9.60 9.16
N ARG A 209 0.23 8.29 8.98
CA ARG A 209 0.51 7.59 7.73
C ARG A 209 -0.75 6.83 7.27
N PRO A 210 -1.20 7.00 6.03
CA PRO A 210 -2.30 6.24 5.44
C PRO A 210 -1.94 4.76 5.20
#